data_AF-A0A7S0NGH5-F1
#
_entry.id   AF-A0A7S0NGH5-F1
#
_cell.length_a   1.000
_cell.length_b   1.000
_cell.length_c   1.000
_cell.angle_alpha   90.00
_cell.angle_beta   90.00
_cell.angle_gamma   90.00
#
_symmetry.space_group_name_H-M   'P 1'
#
loop_
_entity.id
_entity.type
_entity.pdbx_description
1 polymer ?
#
loop_
_entity_poly.entity_id
_entity_poly.type
_entity_poly.pdbx_seq_one_letter_code
_entity_poly.pdbx_strand_id
1 'polypeptide(L)'
;FGLKKGPPYHWDFFIIGLQILITGLLGIPPVNGLIPQAPLHTDSLCDKKFVEDADGNKTEVIVGCHEQRVSGLAQAVLIGLTLAAISVVGLLPIAALDGLFLYMGIASFGGNTFFSRLVLFFTDNTKLDARRLPFLGRVPMSVVRRFTLVQLLILVCIFTLTLLPFVAALFPVLIAVLVPLRLKVLPRIFGAENVDLMDAEGEAPPQTPEEEAAAAARASGNSAAHVEIATTTSAA
;
A
#
# COMPACT_ATOMS: atom_id res chain seq x y z
N PHE A 1 -8.55 3.81 -2.69
CA PHE A 1 -8.85 3.90 -4.13
C PHE A 1 -10.35 3.90 -4.49
N GLY A 2 -11.27 3.46 -3.61
CA GLY A 2 -12.71 3.55 -3.89
C GLY A 2 -13.14 2.81 -5.17
N LEU A 3 -12.54 1.63 -5.39
CA LEU A 3 -12.79 0.80 -6.57
C LEU A 3 -14.22 0.24 -6.53
N LYS A 4 -14.85 0.14 -7.70
CA LYS A 4 -16.24 -0.34 -7.85
C LYS A 4 -16.29 -1.81 -8.23
N LYS A 5 -15.27 -2.34 -8.90
CA LYS A 5 -15.20 -3.77 -9.26
C LYS A 5 -14.48 -4.55 -8.17
N GLY A 6 -15.06 -5.70 -7.81
CA GLY A 6 -14.43 -6.64 -6.89
C GLY A 6 -13.15 -7.26 -7.47
N PRO A 7 -12.22 -7.71 -6.61
CA PRO A 7 -10.96 -8.28 -7.05
C PRO A 7 -11.13 -9.71 -7.60
N PRO A 8 -10.65 -10.02 -8.82
CA PRO A 8 -10.78 -11.35 -9.43
C PRO A 8 -9.57 -12.26 -9.17
N TYR A 9 -9.18 -12.46 -7.90
CA TYR A 9 -7.93 -13.15 -7.52
C TYR A 9 -7.75 -14.54 -8.17
N HIS A 10 -8.79 -15.38 -8.18
CA HIS A 10 -8.72 -16.72 -8.77
C HIS A 10 -8.43 -16.70 -10.27
N TRP A 11 -9.05 -15.76 -10.96
CA TRP A 11 -8.89 -15.60 -12.40
C TRP A 11 -7.49 -15.08 -12.74
N ASP A 12 -6.97 -14.15 -11.93
CA ASP A 12 -5.62 -13.62 -12.08
C ASP A 12 -4.57 -14.72 -11.89
N PHE A 13 -4.70 -15.57 -10.86
CA PHE A 13 -3.80 -16.71 -10.67
C PHE A 13 -3.87 -17.72 -11.81
N PHE A 14 -5.07 -18.00 -12.32
CA PHE A 14 -5.24 -18.92 -13.44
C PHE A 14 -4.55 -18.40 -14.72
N ILE A 15 -4.76 -17.12 -15.06
CA ILE A 15 -4.13 -16.51 -16.25
C ILE A 15 -2.61 -16.46 -16.09
N ILE A 16 -2.09 -16.04 -14.93
CA ILE A 16 -0.65 -16.00 -14.69
C ILE A 16 -0.05 -17.41 -14.81
N GLY A 17 -0.70 -18.43 -14.25
CA GLY A 17 -0.27 -19.82 -14.37
C GLY A 17 -0.22 -20.30 -15.82
N LEU A 18 -1.27 -20.01 -16.61
CA LEU A 18 -1.30 -20.33 -18.04
C LEU A 18 -0.19 -19.59 -18.81
N GLN A 19 0.05 -18.32 -18.51
CA GLN A 19 1.07 -17.53 -19.16
C GLN A 19 2.48 -18.05 -18.85
N ILE A 20 2.74 -18.46 -17.60
CA ILE A 20 4.01 -19.08 -17.20
C ILE A 20 4.24 -20.39 -17.98
N LEU A 21 3.20 -21.20 -18.18
CA LEU A 21 3.31 -22.42 -18.99
C LEU A 21 3.73 -22.09 -20.43
N ILE A 22 3.08 -21.10 -21.05
CA ILE A 22 3.38 -20.67 -22.42
C ILE A 22 4.80 -20.09 -22.52
N THR A 23 5.19 -19.17 -21.62
CA THR A 23 6.54 -18.57 -21.64
C THR A 23 7.61 -19.61 -21.34
N GLY A 24 7.33 -20.57 -20.45
CA GLY A 24 8.21 -21.69 -20.15
C GLY A 24 8.47 -22.59 -21.36
N LEU A 25 7.42 -22.90 -22.14
CA LEU A 25 7.54 -23.67 -23.39
C LEU A 25 8.32 -22.90 -24.47
N LEU A 26 8.18 -21.58 -24.51
CA LEU A 26 8.88 -20.70 -25.47
C LEU A 26 10.31 -20.32 -25.02
N GLY A 27 10.73 -20.68 -23.80
CA GLY A 27 12.03 -20.29 -23.24
C GLY A 27 12.14 -18.80 -22.87
N ILE A 28 11.01 -18.11 -22.73
CA ILE A 28 10.95 -16.69 -22.34
C ILE A 28 10.81 -16.62 -20.81
N PRO A 29 11.47 -15.66 -20.12
CA PRO A 29 11.30 -15.50 -18.69
C PRO A 29 9.83 -15.27 -18.31
N PRO A 30 9.36 -15.86 -17.19
CA PRO A 30 7.98 -15.71 -16.74
C PRO A 30 7.69 -14.27 -16.30
N VAL A 31 6.42 -13.88 -16.42
CA VAL A 31 5.93 -12.57 -15.96
C VAL A 31 5.56 -12.61 -14.48
N ASN A 32 5.79 -11.52 -13.76
CA ASN A 32 5.43 -11.35 -12.37
C ASN A 32 4.65 -10.05 -12.13
N GLY A 33 3.86 -10.02 -11.05
CA GLY A 33 3.22 -8.79 -10.59
C GLY A 33 4.26 -7.76 -10.15
N LEU A 34 4.08 -6.51 -10.57
CA LEU A 34 5.00 -5.41 -10.30
C LEU A 34 4.47 -4.57 -9.14
N ILE A 35 5.09 -4.74 -7.96
CA ILE A 35 4.62 -4.15 -6.70
C ILE A 35 4.59 -2.61 -6.71
N PRO A 36 5.64 -1.89 -7.15
CA PRO A 36 5.57 -0.42 -7.21
C PRO A 36 4.80 0.09 -8.42
N GLN A 37 4.80 -0.65 -9.53
CA GLN A 37 4.17 -0.21 -10.77
C GLN A 37 2.64 -0.27 -10.71
N ALA A 38 2.08 -1.32 -10.10
CA ALA A 38 0.63 -1.47 -9.98
C ALA A 38 -0.04 -0.26 -9.27
N PRO A 39 0.37 0.16 -8.05
CA PRO A 39 -0.22 1.31 -7.38
C PRO A 39 0.09 2.62 -8.08
N LEU A 40 1.28 2.81 -8.67
CA LEU A 40 1.60 4.01 -9.45
C LEU A 40 0.71 4.13 -10.70
N HIS A 41 0.45 3.00 -11.36
CA HIS A 41 -0.45 2.96 -12.50
C HIS A 41 -1.89 3.28 -12.07
N THR A 42 -2.36 2.69 -10.97
CA THR A 42 -3.69 3.00 -10.42
C THR A 42 -3.79 4.47 -10.02
N ASP A 43 -2.80 5.02 -9.32
CA ASP A 43 -2.80 6.42 -8.89
C ASP A 43 -2.86 7.40 -10.07
N SER A 44 -2.19 7.08 -11.18
CA SER A 44 -2.26 7.87 -12.42
C SER A 44 -3.64 7.86 -13.10
N LEU A 45 -4.50 6.89 -12.77
CA LEU A 45 -5.86 6.75 -13.28
C LEU A 45 -6.92 7.25 -12.31
N CYS A 46 -6.53 7.77 -11.15
CA CYS A 46 -7.47 8.23 -10.15
C CYS A 46 -7.62 9.76 -10.15
N ASP A 47 -8.87 10.22 -10.03
CA ASP A 47 -9.19 11.64 -9.92
C ASP A 47 -9.04 12.08 -8.46
N LYS A 48 -8.20 13.10 -8.25
CA LYS A 48 -7.90 13.66 -6.93
C LYS A 48 -8.63 15.00 -6.79
N LYS A 49 -9.39 15.18 -5.71
CA LYS A 49 -9.98 16.48 -5.35
C LYS A 49 -9.41 16.96 -4.04
N PHE A 50 -9.19 18.27 -3.96
CA PHE A 50 -8.84 18.93 -2.72
C PHE A 50 -10.13 19.17 -1.93
N VAL A 51 -10.30 18.44 -0.83
CA VAL A 51 -11.34 18.71 0.15
C VAL A 51 -10.73 19.63 1.20
N GLU A 52 -11.33 20.79 1.39
CA GLU A 52 -10.97 21.68 2.49
C GLU A 52 -11.63 21.17 3.76
N ASP A 53 -10.80 20.83 4.74
CA ASP A 53 -11.25 20.41 6.06
C ASP A 53 -11.75 21.62 6.87
N ALA A 54 -12.50 21.39 7.95
CA ALA A 54 -13.06 22.46 8.80
C ALA A 54 -12.01 23.46 9.36
N ASP A 55 -10.73 23.07 9.35
CA ASP A 55 -9.58 23.88 9.77
C ASP A 55 -8.91 24.66 8.61
N GLY A 56 -9.54 24.74 7.43
CA GLY A 56 -9.05 25.51 6.28
C GLY A 56 -7.89 24.89 5.50
N ASN A 57 -7.56 23.62 5.75
CA ASN A 57 -6.46 22.90 5.08
C ASN A 57 -6.97 22.03 3.92
N LYS A 58 -6.31 22.14 2.76
CA LYS A 58 -6.62 21.35 1.55
C LYS A 58 -6.02 19.95 1.67
N THR A 59 -6.87 18.94 1.85
CA THR A 59 -6.46 17.53 1.82
C THR A 59 -6.81 16.93 0.45
N GLU A 60 -5.85 16.23 -0.15
CA GLU A 60 -6.07 15.58 -1.44
C GLU A 60 -6.76 14.23 -1.21
N VAL A 61 -8.06 14.16 -1.55
CA VAL A 61 -8.86 12.95 -1.40
C VAL A 61 -9.13 12.36 -2.78
N ILE A 62 -8.89 11.06 -2.90
CA ILE A 62 -9.18 10.29 -4.11
C ILE A 62 -10.70 10.13 -4.24
N VAL A 63 -11.30 10.73 -5.27
CA VAL A 63 -12.76 10.74 -5.49
C VAL A 63 -13.24 9.48 -6.18
N GLY A 64 -12.39 8.92 -7.04
CA GLY A 64 -12.69 7.72 -7.80
C GLY A 64 -11.54 7.38 -8.73
N CYS A 65 -11.53 6.13 -9.19
CA CYS A 65 -10.52 5.65 -10.11
C CYS A 65 -11.13 5.12 -11.40
N HIS A 66 -10.50 5.42 -12.53
CA HIS A 66 -10.95 4.94 -13.84
C HIS A 66 -10.49 3.50 -14.08
N GLU A 67 -11.38 2.54 -13.80
CA GLU A 67 -11.13 1.12 -13.99
C GLU A 67 -11.25 0.69 -15.47
N GLN A 68 -10.20 0.94 -16.25
CA GLN A 68 -10.16 0.63 -17.68
C GLN A 68 -9.07 -0.41 -18.03
N ARG A 69 -9.30 -1.16 -19.10
CA ARG A 69 -8.40 -2.24 -19.58
C ARG A 69 -7.44 -1.78 -20.69
N VAL A 70 -7.68 -0.59 -21.25
CA VAL A 70 -7.02 -0.09 -22.47
C VAL A 70 -5.60 0.36 -22.17
N SER A 71 -5.31 0.97 -21.02
CA SER A 71 -3.94 1.38 -20.65
C SER A 71 -2.99 0.20 -20.57
N GLY A 72 -3.39 -0.89 -19.91
CA GLY A 72 -2.58 -2.09 -19.78
C GLY A 72 -2.33 -2.75 -21.14
N LEU A 73 -3.37 -2.82 -21.99
CA LEU A 73 -3.23 -3.32 -23.35
C LEU A 73 -2.34 -2.42 -24.21
N ALA A 74 -2.51 -1.11 -24.13
CA ALA A 74 -1.70 -0.13 -24.86
C ALA A 74 -0.23 -0.21 -24.43
N GLN A 75 0.04 -0.33 -23.12
CA GLN A 75 1.39 -0.53 -22.61
C GLN A 75 2.01 -1.82 -23.16
N ALA A 76 1.28 -2.93 -23.18
CA ALA A 76 1.77 -4.20 -23.73
C ALA A 76 2.06 -4.10 -25.23
N VAL A 77 1.19 -3.44 -26.01
CA VAL A 77 1.39 -3.21 -27.44
C VAL A 77 2.62 -2.32 -27.69
N LEU A 78 2.77 -1.23 -26.93
CA LEU A 78 3.93 -0.33 -27.04
C LEU A 78 5.23 -1.07 -26.72
N ILE A 79 5.26 -1.91 -25.67
CA ILE A 79 6.42 -2.76 -25.36
C ILE A 79 6.72 -3.75 -26.50
N GLY A 80 5.69 -4.30 -27.15
CA GLY A 80 5.88 -5.15 -28.34
C GLY A 80 6.48 -4.38 -29.51
N LEU A 81 6.04 -3.14 -29.75
CA LEU A 81 6.55 -2.27 -30.81
C LEU A 81 7.99 -1.79 -30.54
N THR A 82 8.37 -1.56 -29.27
CA THR A 82 9.74 -1.15 -28.94
C THR A 82 10.77 -2.22 -29.28
N LEU A 83 10.39 -3.50 -29.34
CA LEU A 83 11.28 -4.56 -29.82
C LEU A 83 11.71 -4.33 -31.28
N ALA A 84 10.82 -3.84 -32.14
CA ALA A 84 11.14 -3.48 -33.52
C ALA A 84 11.96 -2.16 -33.61
N ALA A 85 11.92 -1.33 -32.57
CA ALA A 85 12.62 -0.05 -32.48
C ALA A 85 13.80 -0.09 -31.49
N ILE A 86 14.41 -1.26 -31.26
CA ILE A 86 15.49 -1.45 -30.27
C ILE A 86 16.65 -0.45 -30.46
N SER A 87 16.98 -0.11 -31.72
CA SER A 87 18.03 0.85 -32.08
C SER A 87 17.74 2.26 -31.58
N VAL A 88 16.46 2.64 -31.52
CA VAL A 88 16.01 3.95 -31.01
C VAL A 88 16.00 3.93 -29.48
N VAL A 89 15.55 2.83 -28.87
CA VAL A 89 15.55 2.66 -27.41
C VAL A 89 16.99 2.71 -26.86
N GLY A 90 17.97 2.22 -27.61
CA GLY A 90 19.39 2.30 -27.24
C GLY A 90 19.97 3.72 -27.16
N LEU A 91 19.25 4.74 -27.65
CA LEU A 91 19.65 6.15 -27.51
C LEU A 91 19.29 6.72 -26.14
N LEU A 92 18.46 6.03 -25.35
CA LEU A 92 18.05 6.51 -24.03
C LEU A 92 19.25 6.49 -23.08
N PRO A 93 19.60 7.63 -22.46
CA PRO A 93 20.71 7.70 -21.53
C PRO A 93 20.39 6.89 -20.26
N ILE A 94 21.29 5.98 -19.87
CA ILE A 94 21.14 5.13 -18.69
C ILE A 94 20.91 6.00 -17.43
N ALA A 95 21.57 7.15 -17.34
CA ALA A 95 21.39 8.09 -16.23
C ALA A 95 19.95 8.59 -16.07
N ALA A 96 19.17 8.72 -17.15
CA ALA A 96 17.76 9.10 -17.05
C ALA A 96 16.91 7.94 -16.51
N LEU A 97 17.25 6.70 -16.86
CA LEU A 97 16.59 5.50 -16.33
C LEU A 97 16.88 5.31 -14.83
N ASP A 98 18.12 5.57 -14.40
CA ASP A 98 18.49 5.55 -12.99
C ASP A 98 17.73 6.61 -12.20
N GLY A 99 17.57 7.82 -12.76
CA GLY A 99 16.76 8.89 -12.17
C GLY A 99 15.28 8.49 -12.03
N LEU A 100 14.73 7.83 -13.06
CA LEU A 100 13.36 7.28 -13.00
C LEU A 100 13.24 6.18 -11.93
N PHE A 101 14.22 5.29 -11.82
CA PHE A 101 14.24 4.24 -10.80
C PHE A 101 14.30 4.82 -9.38
N LEU A 102 15.13 5.85 -9.16
CA LEU A 102 15.20 6.56 -7.89
C LEU A 102 13.87 7.24 -7.55
N TYR A 103 13.24 7.91 -8.52
CA TYR A 103 11.92 8.51 -8.34
C TYR A 103 10.87 7.46 -7.95
N MET A 104 10.80 6.33 -8.65
CA MET A 104 9.88 5.24 -8.31
C MET A 104 10.15 4.68 -6.91
N GLY A 105 11.42 4.55 -6.52
CA GLY A 105 11.82 4.15 -5.17
C GLY A 105 11.28 5.12 -4.11
N ILE A 106 11.47 6.43 -4.31
CA ILE A 106 10.98 7.46 -3.37
C ILE A 106 9.44 7.50 -3.35
N ALA A 107 8.81 7.46 -4.52
CA ALA A 107 7.35 7.50 -4.65
C ALA A 107 6.68 6.30 -3.97
N SER A 108 7.35 5.14 -3.90
CA SER A 108 6.83 3.94 -3.23
C SER A 108 6.66 4.09 -1.71
N PHE A 109 7.30 5.09 -1.08
CA PHE A 109 7.07 5.40 0.33
C PHE A 109 5.75 6.19 0.54
N GLY A 110 5.21 6.81 -0.50
CA GLY A 110 3.92 7.50 -0.45
C GLY A 110 2.78 6.53 -0.14
N GLY A 111 1.99 6.82 0.90
CA GLY A 111 0.90 5.95 1.35
C GLY A 111 1.34 4.74 2.19
N ASN A 112 2.64 4.61 2.50
CA ASN A 112 3.11 3.53 3.37
C ASN A 112 2.99 3.92 4.85
N THR A 113 2.04 3.33 5.57
CA THR A 113 1.80 3.59 7.00
C THR A 113 3.02 3.27 7.88
N PHE A 114 3.84 2.26 7.54
CA PHE A 114 5.10 2.00 8.24
C PHE A 114 6.08 3.17 8.08
N PHE A 115 6.25 3.71 6.88
CA PHE A 115 7.11 4.87 6.65
C PHE A 115 6.59 6.11 7.38
N SER A 116 5.28 6.36 7.33
CA SER A 116 4.64 7.45 8.10
C SER A 116 4.92 7.35 9.60
N ARG A 117 4.91 6.14 10.17
CA ARG A 117 5.30 5.88 11.57
C ARG A 117 6.80 6.04 11.81
N LEU A 118 7.64 5.70 10.84
CA LEU A 118 9.09 5.88 10.96
C LEU A 118 9.46 7.36 11.05
N VAL A 119 8.85 8.22 10.23
CA VAL A 119 9.08 9.67 10.28
C VAL A 119 8.57 10.29 11.59
N LEU A 120 7.63 9.62 12.26
CA LEU A 120 7.10 10.04 13.56
C LEU A 120 8.16 10.03 14.67
N PHE A 121 9.25 9.25 14.53
CA PHE A 121 10.40 9.32 15.45
C PHE A 121 11.14 10.65 15.39
N PHE A 122 11.12 11.31 14.24
CA PHE A 122 11.81 12.58 13.99
C PHE A 122 10.87 13.78 14.08
N THR A 123 9.56 13.55 14.26
CA THR A 123 8.56 14.60 14.32
C THR A 123 8.45 15.12 15.76
N ASP A 124 8.47 16.44 15.93
CA ASP A 124 8.26 17.08 17.24
C ASP A 124 6.83 16.87 17.75
N ASN A 125 6.68 16.69 19.06
CA ASN A 125 5.41 16.43 19.73
C ASN A 125 4.37 17.53 19.46
N THR A 126 4.82 18.76 19.26
CA THR A 126 3.97 19.93 18.97
C THR A 126 3.34 19.90 17.57
N LYS A 127 3.87 19.08 16.65
CA LYS A 127 3.42 18.98 15.25
C LYS A 127 2.82 17.62 14.91
N LEU A 128 2.60 16.77 15.90
CA LEU A 128 2.00 15.45 15.69
C LEU A 128 0.58 15.58 15.13
N ASP A 129 -0.24 16.44 15.72
CA ASP A 129 -1.64 16.62 15.32
C ASP A 129 -1.76 17.16 13.88
N ALA A 130 -0.74 17.89 13.41
CA ALA A 130 -0.68 18.36 12.02
C ALA A 130 -0.52 17.24 10.99
N ARG A 131 -0.10 16.03 11.37
CA ARG A 131 0.01 14.87 10.46
C ARG A 131 -1.31 14.13 10.22
N ARG A 132 -2.36 14.41 11.00
CA ARG A 132 -3.72 13.83 10.86
C ARG A 132 -3.75 12.32 10.58
N LEU A 133 -2.90 11.55 11.27
CA LEU A 133 -2.93 10.09 11.17
C LEU A 133 -4.13 9.57 11.98
N PRO A 134 -4.99 8.68 11.45
CA PRO A 134 -6.24 8.26 12.11
C PRO A 134 -6.02 7.46 13.39
N PHE A 135 -4.83 6.89 13.58
CA PHE A 135 -4.44 6.21 14.82
C PHE A 135 -3.88 7.16 15.89
N LEU A 136 -3.60 8.42 15.54
CA LEU A 136 -3.07 9.41 16.46
C LEU A 136 -4.17 9.82 17.47
N GLY A 137 -3.85 9.80 18.76
CA GLY A 137 -4.81 10.05 19.85
C GLY A 137 -5.61 8.83 20.31
N ARG A 138 -5.71 7.76 19.50
CA ARG A 138 -6.35 6.49 19.89
C ARG A 138 -5.38 5.49 20.51
N VAL A 139 -4.11 5.51 20.09
CA VAL A 139 -3.07 4.60 20.58
C VAL A 139 -1.98 5.40 21.30
N PRO A 140 -1.51 4.97 22.50
CA PRO A 140 -0.44 5.67 23.20
C PRO A 140 0.86 5.65 22.39
N MET A 141 1.54 6.80 22.33
CA MET A 141 2.72 7.03 21.50
C MET A 141 3.93 6.14 21.86
N SER A 142 3.95 5.59 23.06
CA SER A 142 4.94 4.60 23.50
C SER A 142 4.75 3.24 22.79
N VAL A 143 3.50 2.82 22.57
CA VAL A 143 3.15 1.59 21.85
C VAL A 143 3.49 1.73 20.37
N VAL A 144 3.12 2.86 19.76
CA VAL A 144 3.42 3.16 18.35
C VAL A 144 4.93 3.07 18.08
N ARG A 145 5.76 3.69 18.93
CA ARG A 145 7.22 3.63 18.80
C ARG A 145 7.77 2.22 18.96
N ARG A 146 7.33 1.47 19.98
CA ARG A 146 7.80 0.08 20.20
C ARG A 146 7.41 -0.84 19.04
N PHE A 147 6.17 -0.72 18.56
CA PHE A 147 5.68 -1.49 17.42
C PHE A 147 6.50 -1.21 16.15
N THR A 148 6.72 0.07 15.84
CA THR A 148 7.50 0.48 14.67
C THR A 148 8.96 0.04 14.78
N LEU A 149 9.53 0.02 16.00
CA LEU A 149 10.88 -0.50 16.23
C LEU A 149 10.96 -2.01 16.00
N VAL A 150 9.97 -2.77 16.44
CA VAL A 150 9.87 -4.21 16.12
C VAL A 150 9.77 -4.44 14.61
N GLN A 151 8.93 -3.66 13.91
CA GLN A 151 8.82 -3.74 12.45
C GLN A 151 10.15 -3.39 11.75
N LEU A 152 10.87 -2.37 12.23
CA LEU A 152 12.18 -2.01 11.72
C LEU A 152 13.21 -3.13 11.94
N LEU A 153 13.21 -3.77 13.11
CA LEU A 153 14.08 -4.92 13.39
C LEU A 153 13.79 -6.10 12.45
N ILE A 154 12.50 -6.41 12.22
CA ILE A 154 12.09 -7.44 11.26
C ILE A 154 12.56 -7.07 9.85
N LEU A 155 12.39 -5.81 9.43
CA LEU A 155 12.84 -5.33 8.13
C LEU A 155 14.36 -5.49 7.96
N VAL A 156 15.16 -5.06 8.95
CA VAL A 156 16.62 -5.19 8.93
C VAL A 156 17.04 -6.66 8.89
N CYS A 157 16.35 -7.53 9.64
CA CYS A 157 16.59 -8.97 9.62
C CYS A 157 16.34 -9.56 8.23
N ILE A 158 15.19 -9.28 7.62
CA ILE A 158 14.85 -9.73 6.26
C ILE A 158 15.85 -9.17 5.25
N PHE A 159 16.18 -7.88 5.34
CA PHE A 159 17.15 -7.25 4.46
C PHE A 159 18.51 -7.95 4.52
N THR A 160 19.01 -8.23 5.72
CA THR A 160 20.27 -8.95 5.92
C THR A 160 20.19 -10.37 5.35
N LEU A 161 19.08 -11.06 5.56
CA LEU A 161 18.84 -12.40 4.98
C LEU A 161 18.80 -12.36 3.45
N THR A 162 18.25 -11.32 2.83
CA THR A 162 18.19 -11.20 1.37
C THR A 162 19.56 -10.94 0.72
N LEU A 163 20.56 -10.49 1.48
CA LEU A 163 21.94 -10.40 0.98
C LEU A 163 22.59 -11.78 0.81
N LEU A 164 22.01 -12.83 1.39
CA LEU A 164 22.50 -14.20 1.23
C LEU A 164 21.86 -14.83 -0.03
N PRO A 165 22.65 -15.26 -1.03
CA PRO A 165 22.15 -15.68 -2.34
C PRO A 165 21.20 -16.89 -2.28
N PHE A 166 21.45 -17.83 -1.37
CA PHE A 166 20.57 -19.00 -1.19
C PHE A 166 19.23 -18.64 -0.52
N VAL A 167 19.26 -17.68 0.40
CA VAL A 167 18.08 -17.31 1.20
C VAL A 167 17.15 -16.39 0.41
N ALA A 168 17.68 -15.60 -0.52
CA ALA A 168 16.90 -14.76 -1.42
C ALA A 168 15.85 -15.56 -2.22
N ALA A 169 16.17 -16.78 -2.65
CA ALA A 169 15.22 -17.68 -3.33
C ALA A 169 14.06 -18.13 -2.42
N LEU A 170 14.26 -18.12 -1.10
CA LEU A 170 13.27 -18.51 -0.09
C LEU A 170 12.41 -17.34 0.40
N PHE A 171 12.53 -16.16 -0.22
CA PHE A 171 11.82 -14.95 0.17
C PHE A 171 10.29 -15.12 0.34
N PRO A 172 9.56 -15.87 -0.51
CA PRO A 172 8.13 -16.11 -0.29
C PRO A 172 7.83 -16.82 1.04
N VAL A 173 8.68 -17.76 1.46
CA VAL A 173 8.55 -18.47 2.74
C VAL A 173 8.83 -17.51 3.89
N LEU A 174 9.82 -16.63 3.76
CA LEU A 174 10.10 -15.60 4.77
C LEU A 174 8.88 -14.69 4.97
N ILE A 175 8.23 -14.24 3.89
CA ILE A 175 6.97 -13.47 4.01
C ILE A 175 5.86 -14.32 4.62
N ALA A 176 5.71 -15.58 4.22
CA ALA A 176 4.69 -16.46 4.78
C ALA A 176 4.82 -16.62 6.30
N VAL A 177 6.05 -16.60 6.84
CA VAL A 177 6.32 -16.63 8.30
C VAL A 177 5.94 -15.31 8.99
N LEU A 178 5.94 -14.18 8.28
CA LEU A 178 5.47 -12.91 8.84
C LEU A 178 3.96 -12.88 9.08
N VAL A 179 3.18 -13.67 8.34
CA VAL A 179 1.72 -13.75 8.51
C VAL A 179 1.33 -14.27 9.91
N PRO A 180 1.79 -15.45 10.39
CA PRO A 180 1.49 -15.89 11.75
C PRO A 180 2.16 -15.01 12.82
N LEU A 181 3.31 -14.39 12.53
CA LEU A 181 3.92 -13.40 13.42
C LEU A 181 2.97 -12.20 13.64
N ARG A 182 2.36 -11.69 12.56
CA ARG A 182 1.36 -10.62 12.62
C ARG A 182 0.08 -11.07 13.30
N LEU A 183 -0.45 -12.25 12.98
CA LEU A 183 -1.77 -12.67 13.49
C LEU A 183 -1.75 -13.19 14.92
N LYS A 184 -0.64 -13.77 15.41
CA LYS A 184 -0.60 -14.44 16.72
C LYS A 184 0.37 -13.83 17.72
N VAL A 185 1.44 -13.19 17.26
CA VAL A 185 2.52 -12.70 18.15
C VAL A 185 2.32 -11.21 18.45
N LEU A 186 2.12 -10.38 17.43
CA LEU A 186 1.92 -8.92 17.60
C LEU A 186 0.70 -8.58 18.48
N PRO A 187 -0.50 -9.17 18.26
CA PRO A 187 -1.67 -8.93 19.09
C PRO A 187 -1.49 -9.35 20.55
N ARG A 188 -0.66 -10.37 20.82
CA ARG A 188 -0.34 -10.81 22.19
C ARG A 188 0.58 -9.83 22.92
N ILE A 189 1.48 -9.16 22.21
CA ILE A 189 2.48 -8.26 22.81
C ILE A 189 1.91 -6.85 22.99
N PHE A 190 1.12 -6.36 22.03
CA PHE A 190 0.65 -4.97 22.00
C PHE A 190 -0.85 -4.79 22.21
N GLY A 191 -1.62 -5.88 22.28
CA GLY A 191 -3.08 -5.88 22.33
C GLY A 191 -3.69 -5.83 20.93
N ALA A 192 -4.70 -6.67 20.67
CA ALA A 192 -5.34 -6.80 19.36
C ALA A 192 -5.92 -5.47 18.86
N GLU A 193 -6.61 -4.74 19.73
CA GLU A 193 -7.24 -3.45 19.41
C GLU A 193 -6.21 -2.40 18.93
N ASN A 194 -5.04 -2.31 19.59
CA ASN A 194 -4.00 -1.37 19.20
C ASN A 194 -3.36 -1.74 17.85
N VAL A 195 -3.17 -3.03 17.59
CA VAL A 195 -2.61 -3.51 16.32
C VAL A 195 -3.58 -3.27 15.18
N ASP A 196 -4.88 -3.54 15.38
CA ASP A 196 -5.91 -3.33 14.37
C ASP A 196 -6.08 -1.83 14.04
N LEU A 197 -6.09 -0.96 15.05
CA LEU A 197 -6.12 0.49 14.85
C LEU A 197 -4.92 1.02 14.07
N MET A 198 -3.76 0.37 14.21
CA MET A 198 -2.51 0.74 13.53
C MET A 198 -2.40 0.16 12.11
N ASP A 199 -3.23 -0.82 11.75
CA ASP A 199 -3.29 -1.47 10.43
C ASP A 199 -4.52 -1.04 9.61
N ALA A 200 -5.52 -0.37 10.21
CA ALA A 200 -6.80 -0.01 9.60
C ALA A 200 -6.72 0.88 8.33
N GLU A 201 -5.58 1.52 8.05
CA GLU A 201 -5.36 2.28 6.81
C GLU A 201 -4.91 1.40 5.63
N GLY A 202 -4.48 0.16 5.90
CA GLY A 202 -3.91 -0.76 4.92
C GLY A 202 -4.73 -2.03 4.68
N GLU A 203 -5.94 -2.13 5.22
CA GLU A 203 -6.81 -3.29 5.00
C GLU A 203 -7.13 -3.41 3.49
N ALA A 204 -6.91 -4.62 2.95
CA ALA A 204 -7.41 -4.97 1.62
C ALA A 204 -8.94 -4.77 1.58
N PRO A 205 -9.55 -4.55 0.40
CA PRO A 205 -11.00 -4.47 0.29
C PRO A 205 -11.64 -5.68 1.00
N PRO A 206 -12.70 -5.47 1.80
CA PRO A 206 -13.33 -6.55 2.57
C PRO A 206 -13.66 -7.72 1.64
N GLN A 207 -13.23 -8.92 2.02
CA GLN A 207 -13.31 -10.10 1.15
C GLN A 207 -14.62 -10.85 1.33
N THR A 208 -15.37 -10.55 2.39
CA THR A 208 -16.66 -11.17 2.70
C THR A 208 -17.74 -10.12 2.98
N PRO A 209 -19.03 -10.42 2.72
CA PRO A 209 -20.13 -9.50 2.99
C PRO A 209 -20.23 -9.10 4.47
N GLU A 210 -19.80 -9.96 5.40
CA GLU A 210 -19.72 -9.65 6.83
C GLU A 210 -18.63 -8.63 7.14
N GLU A 211 -17.50 -8.71 6.45
CA GLU A 211 -16.37 -7.79 6.61
C GLU A 211 -16.67 -6.43 5.96
N GLU A 212 -17.46 -6.42 4.86
CA GLU A 212 -18.00 -5.20 4.25
C GLU A 212 -19.05 -4.54 5.15
N ALA A 213 -19.94 -5.32 5.77
CA ALA A 213 -20.90 -4.83 6.76
C ALA A 213 -20.21 -4.32 8.02
N ALA A 214 -19.14 -4.99 8.48
CA ALA A 214 -18.34 -4.55 9.62
C ALA A 214 -17.53 -3.28 9.31
N ALA A 215 -16.95 -3.16 8.11
CA ALA A 215 -16.26 -1.96 7.65
C ALA A 215 -17.24 -0.79 7.48
N ALA A 216 -18.44 -1.04 6.93
CA ALA A 216 -19.51 -0.05 6.82
C ALA A 216 -20.05 0.38 8.20
N ALA A 217 -20.18 -0.54 9.15
CA ALA A 217 -20.57 -0.23 10.53
C ALA A 217 -19.51 0.57 11.30
N ARG A 218 -18.22 0.29 11.06
CA ARG A 218 -17.11 1.08 11.61
C ARG A 218 -17.04 2.49 11.01
N ALA A 219 -17.33 2.61 9.71
CA ALA A 219 -17.41 3.91 9.04
C ALA A 219 -18.63 4.74 9.51
N SER A 220 -19.78 4.11 9.75
CA SER A 220 -20.98 4.79 10.26
C SER A 220 -20.86 5.18 11.73
N GLY A 221 -20.19 4.37 12.56
CA GLY A 221 -19.92 4.68 13.97
C GLY A 221 -19.02 5.91 14.16
N ASN A 222 -18.00 6.09 13.30
CA ASN A 222 -17.17 7.29 13.31
C ASN A 222 -17.92 8.55 12.84
N SER A 223 -18.93 8.41 11.98
CA SER A 223 -19.80 9.52 11.56
C SER A 223 -20.76 9.94 12.68
N ALA A 224 -21.34 8.97 13.41
CA ALA A 224 -22.19 9.25 14.57
C ALA A 224 -21.40 9.90 15.73
N ALA A 225 -20.17 9.42 16.00
CA ALA A 225 -19.30 10.02 17.01
C ALA A 225 -18.88 11.46 16.66
N HIS A 226 -18.68 11.77 15.36
CA HIS A 226 -18.39 13.14 14.93
C HIS A 226 -19.61 14.08 15.02
N VAL A 227 -20.84 13.56 14.82
CA VAL A 227 -22.08 14.35 14.94
C VAL A 227 -22.46 14.58 16.39
N GLU A 228 -22.26 13.61 17.28
CA GLU A 228 -22.59 13.73 18.70
C GLU A 228 -21.63 14.70 19.43
N ILE A 229 -20.34 14.68 19.10
CA ILE A 229 -19.36 15.66 19.62
C ILE A 229 -19.64 17.08 19.10
N ALA A 230 -20.10 17.21 17.85
CA ALA A 230 -20.47 18.51 17.27
C ALA A 230 -21.77 19.09 17.88
N THR A 231 -22.70 18.24 18.32
CA THR A 231 -23.97 18.71 18.92
C THR A 231 -23.85 19.00 20.42
N THR A 232 -23.01 18.28 21.17
CA THR A 232 -22.78 18.59 22.60
C THR A 232 -21.94 19.84 22.84
N THR A 233 -21.09 20.22 21.88
CA THR A 233 -20.24 21.43 21.99
C THR A 233 -21.00 22.71 21.61
N SER A 234 -22.18 22.60 20.99
CA SER A 234 -23.03 23.74 20.62
C SER A 234 -24.15 24.04 21.65
N ALA A 235 -24.25 23.26 22.74
CA ALA A 235 -25.33 23.38 23.73
C ALA A 235 -24.84 23.69 25.16
N ALA A 236 -23.60 24.18 25.33
CA ALA A 236 -23.07 24.69 26.59
C ALA A 236 -22.54 26.11 26.44
#